data_AF-A0A7Y8WLF1-F1
#
_entry.id   AF-A0A7Y8WLF1-F1
#
_cell.length_a   1.000
_cell.length_b   1.000
_cell.length_c   1.000
_cell.angle_alpha   90.00
_cell.angle_beta   90.00
_cell.angle_gamma   90.00
#
_symmetry.space_group_name_H-M   'P 1'
#
loop_
_entity.id
_entity.type
_entity.pdbx_description
1 polymer ?
#
loop_
_entity_poly.entity_id
_entity_poly.type
_entity_poly.pdbx_seq_one_letter_code
_entity_poly.pdbx_strand_id
1 'polypeptide(L)'
;MKWHKNLLKIIQDRQGKKLALVVDTSTNETKIDLIANIVTFFKELTPETTLVQADFKIRTTEPITEGSEIKYYTHGKASYTLALEWAEEEKIETVFYITDLTGFLPEDMQVPYEVYWLVPTEFVPKAPFGKVMKIV
;
A
#
# COMPACT_ATOMS: atom_id res chain seq x y z
N MET A 1 5.73 1.63 -18.54
CA MET A 1 4.65 2.62 -18.81
C MET A 1 3.21 2.10 -18.63
N LYS A 2 2.91 0.80 -18.75
CA LYS A 2 1.52 0.29 -18.70
C LYS A 2 0.86 0.41 -17.32
N TRP A 3 1.61 0.16 -16.25
CA TRP A 3 1.05 0.20 -14.88
C TRP A 3 0.72 1.63 -14.42
N HIS A 4 1.53 2.64 -14.76
CA HIS A 4 1.25 4.04 -14.40
C HIS A 4 -0.10 4.51 -14.93
N LYS A 5 -0.42 4.21 -16.20
CA LYS A 5 -1.72 4.55 -16.81
C LYS A 5 -2.89 3.81 -16.13
N ASN A 6 -2.69 2.55 -15.77
CA ASN A 6 -3.70 1.76 -15.08
C ASN A 6 -3.94 2.29 -13.66
N LEU A 7 -2.86 2.58 -12.92
CA LEU A 7 -2.93 3.14 -11.58
C LEU A 7 -3.58 4.53 -11.60
N LEU A 8 -3.19 5.39 -12.56
CA LEU A 8 -3.83 6.68 -12.79
C LEU A 8 -5.35 6.54 -12.92
N LYS A 9 -5.80 5.66 -13.83
CA LYS A 9 -7.23 5.43 -14.05
C LYS A 9 -7.93 4.93 -12.80
N ILE A 10 -7.32 3.98 -12.09
CA ILE A 10 -7.89 3.41 -10.86
C ILE A 10 -8.04 4.48 -9.77
N ILE A 11 -7.06 5.37 -9.60
CA ILE A 11 -7.13 6.49 -8.65
C ILE A 11 -8.20 7.49 -9.09
N GLN A 12 -8.23 7.86 -10.37
CA GLN A 12 -9.22 8.80 -10.92
C GLN A 12 -10.66 8.31 -10.77
N ASP A 13 -10.92 7.03 -11.00
CA ASP A 13 -12.24 6.40 -10.81
C ASP A 13 -12.69 6.39 -9.32
N ARG A 14 -11.83 6.82 -8.39
CA ARG A 14 -12.04 6.84 -6.93
C ARG A 14 -11.86 8.23 -6.34
N GLN A 15 -11.86 9.29 -7.14
CA GLN A 15 -11.86 10.65 -6.62
C GLN A 15 -13.02 10.86 -5.64
N GLY A 16 -12.70 11.44 -4.48
CA GLY A 16 -13.66 11.69 -3.40
C GLY A 16 -13.85 10.53 -2.42
N LYS A 17 -13.23 9.37 -2.65
CA LYS A 17 -13.19 8.28 -1.66
C LYS A 17 -12.08 8.49 -0.63
N LYS A 18 -12.24 7.95 0.58
CA LYS A 18 -11.15 7.93 1.59
C LYS A 18 -10.11 6.87 1.20
N LEU A 19 -8.94 7.32 0.76
CA LEU A 19 -7.86 6.46 0.26
C LEU A 19 -6.71 6.33 1.28
N ALA A 20 -6.08 5.15 1.31
CA ALA A 20 -4.80 4.95 2.00
C ALA A 20 -3.77 4.33 1.06
N LEU A 21 -2.53 4.82 1.14
CA LEU A 21 -1.35 4.19 0.54
C LEU A 21 -0.53 3.55 1.67
N VAL A 22 -0.54 2.23 1.74
CA VAL A 22 0.23 1.46 2.71
C VAL A 22 1.54 1.01 2.07
N VAL A 23 2.65 1.22 2.77
CA VAL A 23 3.99 0.79 2.37
C VAL A 23 4.49 -0.24 3.37
N ASP A 24 4.76 -1.45 2.88
CA ASP A 24 5.49 -2.47 3.62
C ASP A 24 6.94 -2.04 3.81
N THR A 25 7.31 -1.77 5.06
CA THR A 25 8.64 -1.29 5.42
C THR A 25 9.52 -2.38 6.03
N SER A 26 9.13 -3.65 5.95
CA SER A 26 9.86 -4.78 6.56
C SER A 26 11.20 -5.14 5.87
N THR A 27 11.41 -4.69 4.63
CA THR A 27 12.64 -4.94 3.87
C THR A 27 12.96 -3.81 2.90
N ASN A 28 14.24 -3.56 2.69
CA ASN A 28 14.76 -2.64 1.69
C ASN A 28 15.30 -3.37 0.43
N GLU A 29 15.09 -4.69 0.33
CA GLU A 29 15.46 -5.50 -0.83
C GLU A 29 14.62 -5.15 -2.07
N THR A 30 13.44 -4.57 -1.83
CA THR A 30 12.54 -4.08 -2.88
C THR A 30 13.01 -2.73 -3.43
N LYS A 31 12.75 -2.47 -4.72
CA LYS A 31 13.13 -1.25 -5.46
C LYS A 31 12.68 0.04 -4.75
N ILE A 32 13.51 0.59 -3.87
CA ILE A 32 13.20 1.77 -3.04
C ILE A 32 12.78 2.97 -3.90
N ASP A 33 13.49 3.23 -4.99
CA ASP A 33 13.19 4.33 -5.92
C ASP A 33 11.80 4.19 -6.55
N LEU A 34 11.37 2.95 -6.81
CA LEU A 34 10.05 2.67 -7.36
C LEU A 34 8.95 2.98 -6.34
N ILE A 35 9.17 2.61 -5.07
CA ILE A 35 8.25 2.92 -3.98
C ILE A 35 8.14 4.44 -3.80
N ALA A 36 9.28 5.14 -3.77
CA ALA A 36 9.32 6.61 -3.69
C ALA A 36 8.53 7.25 -4.84
N ASN A 37 8.73 6.77 -6.08
CA ASN A 37 7.98 7.26 -7.25
C ASN A 37 6.46 7.04 -7.12
N ILE A 38 6.02 5.92 -6.55
CA ILE A 38 4.59 5.67 -6.31
C ILE A 38 4.06 6.65 -5.26
N VAL A 39 4.79 6.88 -4.16
CA VAL A 39 4.38 7.85 -3.13
C VAL A 39 4.26 9.25 -3.72
N THR A 40 5.23 9.69 -4.52
CA THR A 40 5.17 10.97 -5.26
C THR A 40 3.97 11.00 -6.21
N PHE A 41 3.68 9.90 -6.90
CA PHE A 41 2.53 9.83 -7.80
C PHE A 41 1.19 10.00 -7.07
N PHE A 42 1.02 9.40 -5.89
CA PHE A 42 -0.17 9.61 -5.06
C PHE A 42 -0.24 11.05 -4.53
N LYS A 43 0.88 11.64 -4.12
CA LYS A 43 0.95 13.05 -3.72
C LYS A 43 0.38 13.98 -4.79
N GLU A 44 0.79 13.77 -6.04
CA GLU A 44 0.42 14.66 -7.16
C GLU A 44 -1.05 14.51 -7.56
N LEU A 45 -1.65 13.32 -7.38
CA LEU A 45 -3.00 13.02 -7.84
C LEU A 45 -4.07 13.11 -6.77
N THR A 46 -3.73 12.80 -5.53
CA THR A 46 -4.65 12.63 -4.39
C THR A 46 -3.90 12.94 -3.08
N PRO A 47 -3.52 14.21 -2.85
CA PRO A 47 -2.76 14.62 -1.66
C PRO A 47 -3.48 14.34 -0.33
N GLU A 48 -4.79 14.15 -0.36
CA GLU A 48 -5.62 13.72 0.78
C GLU A 48 -5.43 12.24 1.17
N THR A 49 -4.75 11.44 0.35
CA THR A 49 -4.44 10.05 0.66
C THR A 49 -3.58 9.97 1.93
N THR A 50 -3.97 9.10 2.86
CA THR A 50 -3.16 8.83 4.06
C THR A 50 -2.02 7.87 3.70
N LEU A 51 -0.78 8.26 3.97
CA LEU A 51 0.38 7.40 3.91
C LEU A 51 0.50 6.60 5.20
N VAL A 52 0.53 5.29 5.07
CA VAL A 52 0.75 4.36 6.17
C VAL A 52 2.05 3.63 5.94
N GLN A 53 2.97 3.73 6.88
CA GLN A 53 4.17 2.91 6.89
C GLN A 53 3.97 1.81 7.91
N ALA A 54 4.04 0.55 7.48
CA ALA A 54 3.78 -0.58 8.34
C ALA A 54 4.74 -1.72 8.05
N ASP A 55 5.11 -2.42 9.12
CA ASP A 55 5.77 -3.72 9.10
C ASP A 55 4.93 -4.69 9.96
N PHE A 56 5.54 -5.48 10.85
CA PHE A 56 4.83 -6.19 11.91
C PHE A 56 3.94 -5.28 12.78
N LYS A 57 4.16 -3.96 12.75
CA LYS A 57 3.29 -2.94 13.36
C LYS A 57 3.18 -1.69 12.49
N ILE A 58 2.18 -0.85 12.80
CA ILE A 58 2.08 0.49 12.22
C ILE A 58 3.20 1.35 12.78
N ARG A 59 3.94 2.01 11.89
CA ARG A 59 5.05 2.93 12.21
C ARG A 59 4.59 4.37 12.18
N THR A 60 3.87 4.76 11.13
CA THR A 60 3.30 6.09 10.96
C THR A 60 2.02 6.03 10.14
N THR A 61 1.13 7.00 10.39
CA THR A 61 -0.10 7.25 9.63
C THR A 61 -0.22 8.76 9.46
N GLU A 62 0.24 9.28 8.32
CA GLU A 62 0.34 10.72 8.08
C GLU A 62 -0.19 11.05 6.68
N PRO A 63 -0.72 12.25 6.44
CA PRO A 63 -0.99 12.69 5.08
C PRO A 63 0.27 12.64 4.21
N ILE A 64 0.12 12.37 2.90
CA ILE A 64 1.27 12.44 1.99
C ILE A 64 1.72 13.91 1.85
N THR A 65 2.97 14.20 2.17
CA THR A 65 3.58 15.54 2.07
C THR A 65 4.90 15.52 1.29
N GLU A 66 5.49 16.68 1.04
CA GLU A 66 6.81 16.79 0.41
C GLU A 66 7.95 16.17 1.21
N GLY A 67 7.81 16.12 2.54
CA GLY A 67 8.81 15.53 3.44
C GLY A 67 8.52 14.07 3.79
N SER A 68 7.56 13.41 3.13
CA SER A 68 7.22 12.02 3.42
C SER A 68 8.36 11.09 3.02
N GLU A 69 9.20 10.73 4.00
CA GLU A 69 10.27 9.75 3.85
C GLU A 69 9.80 8.36 4.27
N ILE A 70 10.15 7.34 3.47
CA ILE A 70 9.91 5.93 3.83
C ILE A 70 11.10 5.41 4.64
N LYS A 71 10.83 4.94 5.86
CA LYS A 71 11.84 4.34 6.74
C LYS A 71 11.64 2.83 6.79
N TYR A 72 12.67 2.08 6.38
CA TYR A 72 12.66 0.61 6.38
C TYR A 72 13.23 0.04 7.68
N TYR A 73 12.67 -1.08 8.12
CA TYR A 73 12.98 -1.76 9.37
C TYR A 73 13.21 -3.25 9.11
N THR A 74 14.34 -3.80 9.56
CA THR A 74 14.71 -5.22 9.37
C THR A 74 14.21 -6.13 10.51
N HIS A 75 12.99 -5.92 10.99
CA HIS A 75 12.43 -6.71 12.09
C HIS A 75 11.10 -7.37 11.74
N GLY A 76 11.12 -8.70 11.75
CA GLY A 76 9.92 -9.54 11.68
C GLY A 76 9.36 -9.71 10.27
N LYS A 77 8.78 -10.89 10.02
CA LYS A 77 7.97 -11.11 8.81
C LYS A 77 6.80 -10.13 8.81
N ALA A 78 6.51 -9.51 7.67
CA ALA A 78 5.39 -8.58 7.54
C ALA A 78 4.06 -9.26 7.93
N SER A 79 3.21 -8.54 8.63
CA SER A 79 1.82 -8.94 8.90
C SER A 79 0.92 -7.88 8.30
N TYR A 80 -0.02 -8.29 7.44
CA TYR A 80 -0.97 -7.34 6.85
C TYR A 80 -2.03 -6.88 7.86
N THR A 81 -2.24 -7.68 8.91
CA THR A 81 -3.35 -7.55 9.85
C THR A 81 -3.52 -6.14 10.38
N LEU A 82 -2.50 -5.57 11.02
CA LEU A 82 -2.66 -4.28 11.70
C LEU A 82 -2.95 -3.14 10.73
N ALA A 83 -2.32 -3.12 9.56
CA ALA A 83 -2.58 -2.10 8.56
C ALA A 83 -4.01 -2.22 7.98
N LEU A 84 -4.50 -3.45 7.82
CA LEU A 84 -5.85 -3.71 7.32
C LEU A 84 -6.92 -3.44 8.40
N GLU A 85 -6.67 -3.78 9.67
CA GLU A 85 -7.56 -3.45 10.80
C GLU A 85 -7.66 -1.93 10.96
N TRP A 86 -6.53 -1.22 10.93
CA TRP A 86 -6.52 0.24 10.97
C TRP A 86 -7.31 0.85 9.82
N ALA A 87 -7.19 0.30 8.61
CA ALA A 87 -7.93 0.81 7.46
C ALA A 87 -9.45 0.63 7.63
N GLU A 88 -9.89 -0.44 8.29
CA GLU A 88 -11.30 -0.64 8.66
C GLU A 88 -11.75 0.39 9.71
N GLU A 89 -10.99 0.55 10.80
CA GLU A 89 -11.29 1.50 11.88
C GLU A 89 -11.39 2.94 11.37
N GLU A 90 -10.49 3.32 10.47
CA GLU A 90 -10.47 4.62 9.82
C GLU A 90 -11.49 4.75 8.68
N LYS A 91 -12.26 3.69 8.37
CA LYS A 91 -13.25 3.69 7.29
C LYS A 91 -12.64 4.07 5.94
N ILE A 92 -11.44 3.56 5.68
CA ILE A 92 -10.80 3.65 4.37
C ILE A 92 -11.64 2.86 3.37
N GLU A 93 -11.95 3.46 2.23
CA GLU A 93 -12.75 2.83 1.19
C GLU A 93 -11.89 2.11 0.15
N THR A 94 -10.63 2.53 0.00
CA THR A 94 -9.67 1.85 -0.88
C THR A 94 -8.25 1.94 -0.32
N VAL A 95 -7.64 0.77 -0.14
CA VAL A 95 -6.25 0.62 0.26
C VAL A 95 -5.41 0.24 -0.97
N PHE A 96 -4.35 0.99 -1.19
CA PHE A 96 -3.27 0.64 -2.10
C PHE A 96 -2.09 0.16 -1.27
N TYR A 97 -1.77 -1.13 -1.31
CA TYR A 97 -0.76 -1.75 -0.45
C TYR A 97 0.47 -2.13 -1.28
N ILE A 98 1.58 -1.44 -1.06
CA ILE A 98 2.88 -1.78 -1.64
C ILE A 98 3.54 -2.87 -0.78
N THR A 99 3.66 -4.09 -1.31
CA THR A 99 4.23 -5.25 -0.60
C THR A 99 4.69 -6.33 -1.58
N ASP A 100 5.49 -7.29 -1.12
CA ASP A 100 5.91 -8.47 -1.87
C ASP A 100 4.94 -9.66 -1.76
N LEU A 101 3.82 -9.52 -1.04
CA LEU A 101 2.81 -10.55 -0.79
C LEU A 101 3.31 -11.76 0.04
N THR A 102 4.35 -11.60 0.87
CA THR A 102 4.90 -12.68 1.72
C THR A 102 4.39 -12.70 3.17
N GLY A 103 3.56 -11.74 3.54
CA GLY A 103 3.03 -11.57 4.89
C GLY A 103 1.89 -12.54 5.25
N PHE A 104 1.62 -12.64 6.55
CA PHE A 104 0.53 -13.46 7.08
C PHE A 104 -0.78 -12.66 7.17
N LEU A 105 -1.90 -13.36 6.97
CA LEU A 105 -3.25 -12.88 7.19
C LEU A 105 -4.04 -13.94 7.99
N PRO A 106 -4.77 -13.57 9.06
CA PRO A 106 -5.67 -14.48 9.76
C PRO A 106 -6.76 -15.01 8.82
N GLU A 107 -7.11 -16.30 8.95
CA GLU A 107 -8.07 -16.98 8.06
C GLU A 107 -9.47 -16.32 8.09
N ASP A 108 -9.89 -15.83 9.25
CA ASP A 108 -11.22 -15.24 9.46
C ASP A 108 -11.27 -13.72 9.26
N MET A 109 -10.18 -13.09 8.81
CA MET A 109 -10.14 -11.65 8.61
C MET A 109 -11.07 -11.23 7.46
N GLN A 110 -12.01 -10.34 7.76
CA GLN A 110 -12.86 -9.73 6.74
C GLN A 110 -12.29 -8.38 6.34
N VAL A 111 -12.34 -8.09 5.04
CA VAL A 111 -11.86 -6.82 4.49
C VAL A 111 -12.99 -6.19 3.67
N PRO A 112 -13.80 -5.31 4.28
CA PRO A 112 -15.04 -4.79 3.68
C PRO A 112 -14.81 -3.62 2.70
N TYR A 113 -13.55 -3.34 2.33
CA TYR A 113 -13.15 -2.26 1.43
C TYR A 113 -12.27 -2.79 0.29
N GLU A 114 -12.03 -1.95 -0.73
CA GLU A 114 -11.22 -2.37 -1.87
C GLU A 114 -9.73 -2.41 -1.52
N VAL A 115 -9.03 -3.48 -1.90
CA VAL A 115 -7.57 -3.57 -1.75
C VAL A 115 -6.91 -3.82 -3.11
N TYR A 116 -5.93 -2.97 -3.40
CA TYR A 116 -5.03 -3.05 -4.53
C TYR A 116 -3.62 -3.36 -4.03
N TRP A 117 -3.17 -4.59 -4.25
CA TRP A 117 -1.81 -5.01 -3.94
C TRP A 117 -0.87 -4.53 -5.04
N LEU A 118 -0.09 -3.50 -4.75
CA LEU A 118 0.92 -2.95 -5.64
C LEU A 118 2.21 -3.73 -5.44
N VAL A 119 2.51 -4.66 -6.34
CA VAL A 119 3.62 -5.62 -6.18
C VAL A 119 4.81 -5.19 -7.05
N PRO A 120 5.89 -4.66 -6.44
CA PRO A 120 7.05 -4.09 -7.15
C PRO A 120 8.09 -5.14 -7.59
N THR A 121 7.67 -6.37 -7.85
CA THR A 121 8.54 -7.51 -8.17
C THR A 121 8.14 -8.17 -9.49
N GLU A 122 9.07 -8.93 -10.09
CA GLU A 122 8.80 -9.67 -11.33
C GLU A 122 7.87 -10.87 -11.09
N PHE A 123 8.03 -11.53 -9.95
CA PHE A 123 7.22 -12.66 -9.51
C PHE A 123 6.14 -12.18 -8.54
N VAL A 124 4.89 -12.43 -8.87
CA VAL A 124 3.74 -11.97 -8.09
C VAL A 124 3.08 -13.17 -7.41
N PRO A 125 3.23 -13.33 -6.08
CA PRO A 125 2.52 -14.36 -5.34
C PRO A 125 1.00 -14.20 -5.45
N LYS A 126 0.27 -15.26 -5.09
CA LYS A 126 -1.19 -15.20 -5.01
C LYS A 126 -1.58 -14.34 -3.81
N ALA A 127 -2.26 -13.22 -4.05
CA ALA A 127 -2.82 -12.42 -2.97
C ALA A 127 -3.97 -13.17 -2.26
N PRO A 128 -4.18 -12.92 -0.95
CA PRO A 128 -5.25 -13.55 -0.19
C PRO A 128 -6.65 -13.11 -0.68
N PHE A 129 -6.80 -11.86 -1.11
CA PHE A 129 -8.02 -11.27 -1.65
C PHE A 129 -7.68 -10.02 -2.47
N GLY A 130 -8.68 -9.27 -2.94
CA GLY A 130 -8.47 -7.99 -3.61
C GLY A 130 -7.90 -8.13 -5.02
N LYS A 131 -7.31 -7.06 -5.54
CA LYS A 131 -6.77 -7.00 -6.91
C LYS A 131 -5.26 -6.81 -6.84
N VAL A 132 -4.53 -7.61 -7.61
CA VAL A 132 -3.09 -7.49 -7.69
C VAL A 132 -2.69 -6.66 -8.91
N MET A 133 -1.80 -5.70 -8.71
CA MET A 133 -1.20 -4.90 -9.75
C MET A 133 0.31 -5.03 -9.68
N LYS A 134 0.90 -5.60 -10.74
CA LYS A 134 2.35 -5.65 -10.91
C LYS A 134 2.87 -4.26 -11.27
N ILE A 135 3.86 -3.78 -10.53
CA ILE A 135 4.49 -2.47 -10.70
C ILE A 135 5.95 -2.70 -11.13
N VAL A 136 6.22 -2.71 -12.43
CA VAL A 136 7.56 -2.92 -13.02
C VAL A 136 7.84 -2.00 -14.20
#